data_AF-A0A6A8GJ16-F1
#
_entry.id   AF-A0A6A8GJ16-F1
#
_cell.length_a   1.000
_cell.length_b   1.000
_cell.length_c   1.000
_cell.angle_alpha   90.00
_cell.angle_beta   90.00
_cell.angle_gamma   90.00
#
_symmetry.space_group_name_H-M   'P 1'
#
loop_
_entity.id
_entity.type
_entity.pdbx_description
1 polymer ?
#
loop_
_entity_poly.entity_id
_entity_poly.type
_entity_poly.pdbx_seq_one_letter_code
_entity_poly.pdbx_strand_id
1 'polypeptide(L)'
;MADVPPPPTLPSLEGWVRVDESTDRPFEFGFIHVLARTVIYEDATIRERIPAIADGPWRFLFATRLEVRPRTPPSKALTRLVVSGAASGFEERLAERGFSDVHRSWTRSLAVHDGEAEVIRYDTKVTLAGVRLAADAYLAVVPTDGEYLLLGGAYPREVVDGAGETAEALHDAIDPERFREELFRVIRRME
;
A
#
# COMPACT_ATOMS: atom_id res chain seq x y z
N MET A 1 21.91 -15.41 13.46
CA MET A 1 20.51 -15.21 13.04
C MET A 1 20.28 -13.72 12.97
N ALA A 2 20.05 -13.16 11.77
CA ALA A 2 19.62 -11.77 11.67
C ALA A 2 18.28 -11.64 12.40
N ASP A 3 18.18 -10.67 13.29
CA ASP A 3 16.97 -10.35 14.04
C ASP A 3 15.94 -9.80 13.03
N VAL A 4 15.07 -10.67 12.53
CA VAL A 4 14.03 -10.28 11.56
C VAL A 4 12.90 -9.63 12.37
N PRO A 5 12.47 -8.40 12.03
CA PRO A 5 11.41 -7.73 12.79
C PRO A 5 10.13 -8.58 12.78
N PRO A 6 9.31 -8.54 13.84
CA PRO A 6 8.01 -9.20 13.82
C PRO A 6 7.14 -8.64 12.69
N PRO A 7 6.24 -9.43 12.09
CA PRO A 7 5.34 -8.91 11.06
C PRO A 7 4.44 -7.81 11.66
N PRO A 8 4.10 -6.77 10.88
CA PRO A 8 3.10 -5.78 11.31
C PRO A 8 1.74 -6.45 11.51
N THR A 9 0.95 -5.94 12.45
CA THR A 9 -0.41 -6.43 12.71
C THR A 9 -1.40 -5.47 12.06
N LEU A 10 -2.34 -6.00 11.27
CA LEU A 10 -3.48 -5.22 10.78
C LEU A 10 -4.74 -5.55 11.58
N PRO A 11 -5.65 -4.58 11.76
CA PRO A 11 -6.99 -4.90 12.26
C PRO A 11 -7.63 -5.96 11.34
N SER A 12 -8.49 -6.81 11.91
CA SER A 12 -9.23 -7.78 11.11
C SER A 12 -10.05 -7.08 10.04
N LEU A 13 -9.82 -7.45 8.78
CA LEU A 13 -10.55 -6.93 7.63
C LEU A 13 -11.37 -8.06 7.03
N GLU A 14 -12.69 -7.96 7.18
CA GLU A 14 -13.61 -8.94 6.62
C GLU A 14 -13.46 -8.99 5.10
N GLY A 15 -13.34 -10.20 4.55
CA GLY A 15 -13.16 -10.42 3.12
C GLY A 15 -11.73 -10.25 2.59
N TRP A 16 -10.78 -9.80 3.43
CA TRP A 16 -9.38 -9.67 3.04
C TRP A 16 -8.59 -10.91 3.40
N VAL A 17 -7.79 -11.38 2.45
CA VAL A 17 -6.91 -12.53 2.62
C VAL A 17 -5.47 -12.11 2.49
N ARG A 18 -4.62 -12.64 3.36
CA ARG A 18 -3.18 -12.49 3.24
C ARG A 18 -2.70 -13.31 2.04
N VAL A 19 -2.05 -12.65 1.08
CA VAL A 19 -1.56 -13.31 -0.14
C VAL A 19 -0.04 -13.44 -0.19
N ASP A 20 0.68 -12.59 0.56
CA ASP A 20 2.14 -12.59 0.54
C ASP A 20 2.76 -12.13 1.86
N GLU A 21 4.00 -12.57 2.09
CA GLU A 21 4.89 -12.12 3.16
C GLU A 21 6.34 -12.10 2.67
N SER A 22 6.98 -10.95 2.78
CA SER A 22 8.38 -10.80 2.39
C SER A 22 9.22 -10.15 3.50
N THR A 23 10.52 -10.41 3.47
CA THR A 23 11.52 -9.66 4.23
C THR A 23 12.62 -9.24 3.29
N ASP A 24 12.89 -7.95 3.22
CA ASP A 24 13.86 -7.36 2.30
C ASP A 24 14.66 -6.22 2.96
N ARG A 25 15.66 -5.70 2.24
CA ARG A 25 16.43 -4.52 2.63
C ARG A 25 16.19 -3.43 1.60
N PRO A 26 15.15 -2.61 1.78
CA PRO A 26 14.66 -1.76 0.71
C PRO A 26 15.62 -0.60 0.40
N PHE A 27 16.48 -0.21 1.34
CA PHE A 27 17.50 0.80 1.08
C PHE A 27 18.66 0.71 2.09
N GLU A 28 19.85 1.10 1.62
CA GLU A 28 21.07 1.23 2.42
C GLU A 28 21.68 2.62 2.16
N PHE A 29 22.00 3.37 3.23
CA PHE A 29 22.61 4.69 3.13
C PHE A 29 23.80 4.80 4.10
N GLY A 30 25.01 4.69 3.57
CA GLY A 30 26.23 4.71 4.39
C GLY A 30 26.26 3.53 5.36
N PHE A 31 26.21 3.81 6.66
CA PHE A 31 26.15 2.80 7.72
C PHE A 31 24.72 2.46 8.18
N ILE A 32 23.70 3.09 7.58
CA ILE A 32 22.31 2.85 7.90
C ILE A 32 21.77 1.75 7.00
N HIS A 33 21.26 0.68 7.62
CA HIS A 33 20.55 -0.40 6.95
C HIS A 33 19.10 -0.41 7.40
N VAL A 34 18.18 -0.66 6.47
CA VAL A 34 16.76 -0.85 6.80
C VAL A 34 16.36 -2.28 6.48
N LEU A 35 15.74 -2.94 7.47
CA LEU A 35 15.10 -4.23 7.29
C LEU A 35 13.60 -3.99 7.21
N ALA A 36 12.98 -4.44 6.12
CA ALA A 36 11.55 -4.38 5.93
C ALA A 36 10.95 -5.76 6.06
N ARG A 37 9.87 -5.88 6.83
CA ARG A 37 8.99 -7.04 6.78
C ARG A 37 7.61 -6.62 6.32
N THR A 38 7.22 -7.08 5.14
CA THR A 38 5.99 -6.68 4.46
C THR A 38 4.98 -7.82 4.44
N VAL A 39 3.72 -7.48 4.65
CA VAL A 39 2.57 -8.39 4.48
C VAL A 39 1.60 -7.75 3.52
N ILE A 40 1.12 -8.51 2.53
CA ILE A 40 0.18 -8.04 1.51
C ILE A 40 -1.14 -8.77 1.66
N TYR A 41 -2.23 -8.02 1.51
CA TYR A 41 -3.60 -8.49 1.57
C TYR A 41 -4.34 -8.11 0.29
N GLU A 42 -5.23 -8.98 -0.16
CA GLU A 42 -6.14 -8.74 -1.28
C GLU A 42 -7.59 -9.00 -0.87
N ASP A 43 -8.52 -8.29 -1.52
CA ASP A 43 -9.95 -8.41 -1.27
C ASP A 43 -10.54 -9.58 -2.05
N ALA A 44 -10.78 -10.70 -1.35
CA ALA A 44 -11.32 -11.92 -1.94
C ALA A 44 -12.81 -11.80 -2.30
N THR A 45 -13.58 -10.99 -1.56
CA THR A 45 -15.03 -10.89 -1.75
C THR A 45 -15.40 -10.21 -3.06
N ILE A 46 -14.62 -9.21 -3.47
CA ILE A 46 -14.83 -8.53 -4.74
C ILE A 46 -14.20 -9.32 -5.89
N ARG A 47 -13.13 -10.07 -5.62
CA ARG A 47 -12.51 -10.96 -6.61
C ARG A 47 -13.51 -11.97 -7.18
N GLU A 48 -14.40 -12.51 -6.34
CA GLU A 48 -15.45 -13.45 -6.76
C GLU A 48 -16.54 -12.81 -7.65
N ARG A 49 -16.68 -11.48 -7.62
CA ARG A 49 -17.66 -10.73 -8.41
C ARG A 49 -17.15 -10.33 -9.79
N ILE A 50 -15.86 -10.50 -10.05
CA ILE A 50 -15.19 -10.14 -11.31
C ILE A 50 -14.96 -11.44 -12.11
N PRO A 51 -15.16 -11.44 -13.45
CA PRO A 51 -14.91 -12.63 -14.27
C PRO A 51 -13.51 -13.23 -14.04
N ALA A 52 -13.44 -14.56 -13.91
CA ALA A 52 -12.24 -15.32 -13.51
C ALA A 52 -11.01 -15.14 -14.44
N ILE A 53 -11.19 -14.55 -15.62
CA ILE A 53 -10.15 -14.21 -16.62
C ILE A 53 -9.31 -12.96 -16.24
N ALA A 54 -9.61 -12.33 -15.12
CA ALA A 54 -8.94 -11.13 -14.64
C ALA A 54 -7.63 -11.45 -13.89
N ASP A 55 -6.65 -12.08 -14.51
CA ASP A 55 -5.30 -12.18 -13.94
C ASP A 55 -4.68 -10.78 -13.82
N GLY A 56 -4.43 -10.34 -12.59
CA GLY A 56 -3.90 -9.00 -12.30
C GLY A 56 -4.44 -8.44 -10.98
N PRO A 57 -3.63 -7.66 -10.24
CA PRO A 57 -4.04 -7.10 -8.97
C PRO A 57 -5.06 -5.99 -9.19
N TRP A 58 -6.22 -6.14 -8.56
CA TRP A 58 -7.31 -5.18 -8.61
C TRP A 58 -7.20 -4.17 -7.47
N ARG A 59 -7.21 -4.68 -6.24
CA ARG A 59 -7.20 -3.93 -5.00
C ARG A 59 -6.35 -4.67 -3.99
N PHE A 60 -5.43 -3.96 -3.34
CA PHE A 60 -4.55 -4.56 -2.34
C PHE A 60 -4.30 -3.59 -1.19
N LEU A 61 -3.94 -4.15 -0.04
CA LEU A 61 -3.37 -3.44 1.10
C LEU A 61 -2.03 -4.07 1.42
N PHE A 62 -1.12 -3.29 1.96
CA PHE A 62 0.09 -3.83 2.55
C PHE A 62 0.41 -3.12 3.85
N ALA A 63 1.12 -3.84 4.70
CA ALA A 63 1.71 -3.32 5.92
C ALA A 63 3.18 -3.71 5.93
N THR A 64 4.05 -2.78 6.30
CA THR A 64 5.48 -3.04 6.41
C THR A 64 6.00 -2.50 7.75
N ARG A 65 6.67 -3.34 8.53
CA ARG A 65 7.49 -2.88 9.66
C ARG A 65 8.91 -2.65 9.15
N LEU A 66 9.41 -1.43 9.30
CA LEU A 66 10.76 -1.02 8.93
C LEU A 66 11.61 -0.82 10.18
N GLU A 67 12.66 -1.60 10.29
CA GLU A 67 13.62 -1.45 11.38
C GLU A 67 14.90 -0.80 10.88
N VAL A 68 15.27 0.34 11.47
CA VAL A 68 16.47 1.09 11.12
C VAL A 68 17.64 0.63 12.00
N ARG A 69 18.80 0.38 11.38
CA ARG A 69 20.03 -0.07 12.04
C ARG A 69 21.18 0.90 11.73
N PRO A 70 21.94 1.36 12.74
CA PRO A 70 21.72 1.15 14.18
C PRO A 70 20.42 1.80 14.67
N ARG A 71 19.84 1.28 15.77
CA ARG A 71 18.61 1.83 16.34
C ARG A 71 18.85 3.30 16.70
N THR A 72 18.13 4.18 16.01
CA THR A 72 18.24 5.62 16.16
C THR A 72 16.83 6.15 16.36
N PRO A 73 16.57 6.96 17.40
CA PRO A 73 15.26 7.58 17.57
C PRO A 73 14.85 8.36 16.31
N PRO A 74 13.56 8.38 15.95
CA PRO A 74 13.09 9.14 14.81
C PRO A 74 13.51 10.61 14.93
N SER A 75 14.13 11.12 13.87
CA SER A 75 14.37 12.55 13.70
C SER A 75 13.63 13.03 12.46
N LYS A 76 13.41 14.35 12.32
CA LYS A 76 12.79 14.91 11.10
C LYS A 76 13.59 14.55 9.84
N ALA A 77 14.92 14.55 9.93
CA ALA A 77 15.80 14.21 8.81
C ALA A 77 15.71 12.72 8.45
N LEU A 78 15.78 11.82 9.45
CA LEU A 78 15.63 10.39 9.23
C LEU A 78 14.24 10.04 8.69
N THR A 79 13.19 10.63 9.26
CA THR A 79 11.81 10.41 8.80
C THR A 79 11.63 10.83 7.35
N ARG A 80 12.19 11.98 6.94
CA ARG A 80 12.16 12.40 5.55
C ARG A 80 12.90 11.44 4.62
N LEU A 81 14.03 10.89 5.06
CA LEU A 81 14.78 9.88 4.31
C LEU A 81 13.95 8.59 4.14
N VAL A 82 13.35 8.11 5.23
CA VAL A 82 12.49 6.92 5.22
C VAL A 82 11.27 7.13 4.34
N VAL A 83 10.58 8.28 4.45
CA VAL A 83 9.45 8.62 3.57
C VAL A 83 9.86 8.63 2.10
N SER A 84 11.03 9.18 1.77
CA SER A 84 11.52 9.20 0.40
C SER A 84 11.81 7.79 -0.12
N GLY A 85 12.51 6.95 0.66
CA GLY A 85 12.82 5.57 0.27
C GLY A 85 11.58 4.69 0.16
N ALA A 86 10.65 4.83 1.11
CA ALA A 86 9.36 4.15 1.11
C ALA A 86 8.52 4.52 -0.12
N ALA A 87 8.52 5.80 -0.48
CA ALA A 87 7.80 6.29 -1.64
C ALA A 87 8.36 5.73 -2.95
N SER A 88 9.68 5.73 -3.14
CA SER A 88 10.32 5.13 -4.31
C SER A 88 10.04 3.62 -4.39
N GLY A 89 10.22 2.88 -3.30
CA GLY A 89 9.93 1.44 -3.29
C GLY A 89 8.44 1.12 -3.51
N PHE A 90 7.53 1.99 -3.07
CA PHE A 90 6.11 1.82 -3.34
C PHE A 90 5.76 2.09 -4.81
N GLU A 91 6.35 3.10 -5.43
CA GLU A 91 6.21 3.38 -6.86
C GLU A 91 6.70 2.19 -7.72
N GLU A 92 7.82 1.56 -7.33
CA GLU A 92 8.32 0.33 -7.96
C GLU A 92 7.35 -0.86 -7.78
N ARG A 93 6.86 -1.10 -6.56
CA ARG A 93 5.88 -2.16 -6.29
C ARG A 93 4.56 -1.98 -7.04
N LEU A 94 4.11 -0.73 -7.22
CA LEU A 94 2.94 -0.44 -8.06
C LEU A 94 3.21 -0.89 -9.50
N ALA A 95 4.37 -0.55 -10.07
CA ALA A 95 4.75 -0.96 -11.41
C ALA A 95 4.86 -2.49 -11.56
N GLU A 96 5.47 -3.18 -10.60
CA GLU A 96 5.57 -4.65 -10.58
C GLU A 96 4.19 -5.33 -10.51
N ARG A 97 3.24 -4.68 -9.84
CA ARG A 97 1.83 -5.08 -9.76
C ARG A 97 1.04 -4.65 -11.01
N GLY A 98 1.67 -4.10 -12.04
CA GLY A 98 0.99 -3.74 -13.29
C GLY A 98 0.20 -2.42 -13.22
N PHE A 99 0.43 -1.61 -12.18
CA PHE A 99 -0.03 -0.23 -12.17
C PHE A 99 0.90 0.63 -13.04
N SER A 100 0.33 1.60 -13.76
CA SER A 100 1.02 2.50 -14.66
C SER A 100 0.60 3.95 -14.41
N ASP A 101 1.24 4.90 -15.11
CA ASP A 101 0.98 6.34 -14.97
C ASP A 101 0.99 6.79 -13.50
N VAL A 102 1.98 6.31 -12.72
CA VAL A 102 2.06 6.58 -11.28
C VAL A 102 2.49 8.03 -11.06
N HIS A 103 1.57 8.85 -10.59
CA HIS A 103 1.79 10.27 -10.33
C HIS A 103 1.51 10.61 -8.89
N ARG A 104 2.49 11.20 -8.20
CA ARG A 104 2.29 11.71 -6.83
C ARG A 104 1.34 12.91 -6.87
N SER A 105 0.18 12.73 -6.25
CA SER A 105 -0.91 13.71 -6.20
C SER A 105 -0.66 14.75 -5.10
N TRP A 106 -0.40 14.27 -3.87
CA TRP A 106 -0.13 15.12 -2.71
C TRP A 106 0.57 14.35 -1.60
N THR A 107 1.16 15.09 -0.68
CA THR A 107 1.69 14.59 0.61
C THR A 107 1.10 15.43 1.75
N ARG A 108 0.64 14.80 2.83
CA ARG A 108 0.00 15.45 3.99
C ARG A 108 0.26 14.66 5.26
N SER A 109 0.42 15.35 6.38
CA SER A 109 0.41 14.73 7.70
C SER A 109 -1.02 14.42 8.16
N LEU A 110 -1.24 13.25 8.76
CA LEU A 110 -2.54 12.78 9.26
C LEU A 110 -2.38 12.23 10.68
N ALA A 111 -3.25 12.63 11.60
CA ALA A 111 -3.29 12.03 12.93
C ALA A 111 -3.69 10.55 12.89
N VAL A 112 -2.92 9.71 13.58
CA VAL A 112 -3.14 8.28 13.78
C VAL A 112 -3.13 7.94 15.28
N HIS A 113 -3.40 6.69 15.64
CA HIS A 113 -3.52 6.27 17.05
C HIS A 113 -2.34 6.75 17.92
N ASP A 114 -1.11 6.48 17.48
CA ASP A 114 0.13 6.81 18.21
C ASP A 114 0.99 7.87 17.50
N GLY A 115 0.36 8.97 17.08
CA GLY A 115 1.08 10.15 16.59
C GLY A 115 0.58 10.66 15.23
N GLU A 116 1.51 10.97 14.34
CA GLU A 116 1.21 11.51 13.01
C GLU A 116 1.86 10.64 11.92
N ALA A 117 1.09 10.39 10.86
CA ALA A 117 1.54 9.69 9.67
C ALA A 117 1.80 10.68 8.52
N GLU A 118 2.91 10.54 7.82
CA GLU A 118 3.09 11.17 6.51
C GLU A 118 2.37 10.33 5.45
N VAL A 119 1.30 10.87 4.88
CA VAL A 119 0.47 10.19 3.87
C VAL A 119 0.73 10.80 2.50
N ILE A 120 1.05 9.94 1.54
CA ILE A 120 1.22 10.26 0.13
C ILE A 120 0.08 9.62 -0.64
N ARG A 121 -0.56 10.40 -1.52
CA ARG A 121 -1.51 9.88 -2.51
C ARG A 121 -0.86 9.86 -3.88
N TYR A 122 -1.18 8.81 -4.63
CA TYR A 122 -0.84 8.62 -6.02
C TYR A 122 -2.11 8.46 -6.85
N ASP A 123 -2.13 9.13 -7.99
CA ASP A 123 -3.03 8.83 -9.09
C ASP A 123 -2.32 7.82 -10.00
N THR A 124 -2.99 6.76 -10.41
CA THR A 124 -2.42 5.68 -11.22
C THR A 124 -3.48 5.04 -12.10
N LYS A 125 -3.08 4.11 -12.98
CA LYS A 125 -3.97 3.30 -13.80
C LYS A 125 -3.60 1.84 -13.70
N VAL A 126 -4.57 0.96 -13.91
CA VAL A 126 -4.34 -0.48 -14.01
C VAL A 126 -5.21 -1.05 -15.12
N THR A 127 -4.73 -2.08 -15.81
CA THR A 127 -5.52 -2.80 -16.81
C THR A 127 -5.86 -4.17 -16.27
N LEU A 128 -7.16 -4.46 -16.16
CA LEU A 128 -7.66 -5.75 -15.71
C LEU A 128 -8.54 -6.37 -16.79
N ALA A 129 -8.18 -7.58 -17.25
CA ALA A 129 -8.90 -8.28 -18.32
C ALA A 129 -9.17 -7.40 -19.57
N GLY A 130 -8.20 -6.56 -19.95
CA GLY A 130 -8.31 -5.65 -21.09
C GLY A 130 -9.11 -4.37 -20.83
N VAL A 131 -9.71 -4.20 -19.64
CA VAL A 131 -10.39 -2.97 -19.23
C VAL A 131 -9.42 -2.09 -18.45
N ARG A 132 -9.29 -0.83 -18.83
CA ARG A 132 -8.44 0.15 -18.15
C ARG A 132 -9.23 0.88 -17.08
N LEU A 133 -8.63 0.98 -15.91
CA LEU A 133 -9.18 1.62 -14.73
C LEU A 133 -8.28 2.77 -14.30
N ALA A 134 -8.87 3.90 -13.91
CA ALA A 134 -8.16 4.83 -13.05
C ALA A 134 -8.15 4.27 -11.63
N ALA A 135 -7.06 4.43 -10.92
CA ALA A 135 -6.88 3.91 -9.57
C ALA A 135 -6.22 4.96 -8.66
N ASP A 136 -6.57 4.88 -7.38
CA ASP A 136 -5.90 5.60 -6.32
C ASP A 136 -4.95 4.66 -5.59
N ALA A 137 -3.78 5.16 -5.24
CA ALA A 137 -2.87 4.48 -4.34
C ALA A 137 -2.43 5.42 -3.21
N TYR A 138 -2.18 4.84 -2.05
CA TYR A 138 -1.76 5.58 -0.86
C TYR A 138 -0.61 4.87 -0.17
N LEU A 139 0.28 5.67 0.39
CA LEU A 139 1.35 5.25 1.29
C LEU A 139 1.30 6.14 2.53
N ALA A 140 1.18 5.54 3.70
CA ALA A 140 1.29 6.17 5.00
C ALA A 140 2.57 5.67 5.68
N VAL A 141 3.35 6.59 6.23
CA VAL A 141 4.56 6.32 6.99
C VAL A 141 4.38 6.87 8.40
N VAL A 142 4.38 5.98 9.39
CA VAL A 142 4.20 6.30 10.81
C VAL A 142 5.55 6.09 11.53
N PRO A 143 6.20 7.14 12.04
CA PRO A 143 7.34 6.98 12.92
C PRO A 143 6.88 6.42 14.27
N THR A 144 7.56 5.39 14.76
CA THR A 144 7.38 4.82 16.10
C THR A 144 8.73 4.79 16.83
N ASP A 145 8.79 4.40 18.10
CA ASP A 145 10.03 4.49 18.88
C ASP A 145 11.13 3.56 18.35
N GLY A 146 12.03 4.11 17.53
CA GLY A 146 13.18 3.42 16.94
C GLY A 146 12.88 2.61 15.67
N GLU A 147 11.65 2.67 15.15
CA GLU A 147 11.23 1.98 13.92
C GLU A 147 10.21 2.83 13.13
N TYR A 148 9.78 2.32 11.97
CA TYR A 148 8.72 2.94 11.17
C TYR A 148 7.71 1.88 10.74
N LEU A 149 6.43 2.22 10.82
CA LEU A 149 5.36 1.42 10.25
C LEU A 149 4.86 2.07 8.97
N LEU A 150 4.80 1.28 7.92
CA LEU A 150 4.30 1.66 6.61
C LEU A 150 2.98 0.95 6.38
N LEU A 151 2.01 1.69 5.87
CA LEU A 151 0.76 1.11 5.41
C LEU A 151 0.38 1.73 4.08
N GLY A 152 -0.15 0.94 3.17
CA GLY A 152 -0.71 1.50 1.97
C GLY A 152 -1.53 0.50 1.20
N GLY A 153 -1.82 0.86 -0.03
CA GLY A 153 -2.59 0.04 -0.92
C GLY A 153 -2.97 0.80 -2.16
N ALA A 154 -3.59 0.09 -3.09
CA ALA A 154 -4.20 0.68 -4.26
C ALA A 154 -5.60 0.09 -4.47
N TYR A 155 -6.48 0.88 -5.05
CA TYR A 155 -7.82 0.47 -5.41
C TYR A 155 -8.30 1.21 -6.67
N PRO A 156 -9.15 0.58 -7.50
CA PRO A 156 -9.70 1.22 -8.68
C PRO A 156 -10.76 2.26 -8.29
N ARG A 157 -10.81 3.35 -9.05
CA ARG A 157 -11.71 4.48 -8.86
C ARG A 157 -12.85 4.48 -9.88
N GLU A 158 -12.54 4.18 -11.14
CA GLU A 158 -13.50 4.17 -12.23
C GLU A 158 -12.94 3.42 -13.45
N VAL A 159 -13.83 2.94 -14.31
CA VAL A 159 -13.49 2.44 -15.65
C VAL A 159 -13.24 3.64 -16.57
N VAL A 160 -12.07 3.67 -17.22
CA VAL A 160 -11.72 4.77 -18.14
C VAL A 160 -11.67 4.35 -19.60
N ASP A 161 -11.48 3.07 -19.89
CA ASP A 161 -11.49 2.52 -21.25
C ASP A 161 -11.79 1.01 -21.22
N GLY A 162 -12.47 0.50 -22.24
CA GLY A 162 -12.98 -0.87 -22.33
C GLY A 162 -14.50 -0.95 -22.41
N ALA A 163 -15.01 -2.11 -22.86
CA ALA A 163 -16.44 -2.34 -23.06
C ALA A 163 -16.81 -3.82 -22.87
N GLY A 164 -18.12 -4.11 -22.84
CA GLY A 164 -18.67 -5.45 -22.70
C GLY A 164 -18.89 -5.87 -21.24
N GLU A 165 -19.30 -7.13 -21.06
CA GLU A 165 -19.72 -7.69 -19.77
C GLU A 165 -18.67 -7.48 -18.65
N THR A 166 -17.38 -7.61 -18.98
CA THR A 166 -16.30 -7.31 -18.03
C THR A 166 -16.36 -5.87 -17.56
N ALA A 167 -16.41 -4.89 -18.47
CA ALA A 167 -16.41 -3.47 -18.09
C ALA A 167 -17.65 -3.10 -17.26
N GLU A 168 -18.81 -3.68 -17.58
CA GLU A 168 -20.05 -3.51 -16.79
C GLU A 168 -19.91 -4.11 -15.39
N ALA A 169 -19.40 -5.34 -15.27
CA ALA A 169 -19.16 -5.98 -13.98
C ALA A 169 -18.14 -5.21 -13.13
N LEU A 170 -17.08 -4.67 -13.74
CA LEU A 170 -16.08 -3.85 -13.05
C LEU A 170 -16.70 -2.53 -12.58
N HIS A 171 -17.51 -1.87 -13.41
CA HIS A 171 -18.23 -0.65 -13.03
C HIS A 171 -19.14 -0.89 -11.81
N ASP A 172 -19.89 -2.00 -11.79
CA ASP A 172 -20.79 -2.35 -10.68
C ASP A 172 -20.07 -2.81 -9.40
N ALA A 173 -18.82 -3.25 -9.53
CA ALA A 173 -17.99 -3.69 -8.42
C ALA A 173 -17.17 -2.53 -7.79
N ILE A 174 -16.93 -1.45 -8.53
CA ILE A 174 -16.13 -0.31 -8.08
C ILE A 174 -16.94 0.58 -7.14
N ASP A 175 -16.48 0.69 -5.90
CA ASP A 175 -17.03 1.56 -4.87
C ASP A 175 -15.88 2.37 -4.25
N PRO A 176 -15.46 3.48 -4.88
CA PRO A 176 -14.25 4.19 -4.49
C PRO A 176 -14.35 4.82 -3.11
N GLU A 177 -15.54 5.28 -2.72
CA GLU A 177 -15.81 5.79 -1.38
C GLU A 177 -15.59 4.70 -0.33
N ARG A 178 -16.23 3.53 -0.47
CA ARG A 178 -16.02 2.41 0.45
C ARG A 178 -14.57 1.95 0.46
N PHE A 179 -13.93 1.86 -0.71
CA PHE A 179 -12.54 1.39 -0.78
C PHE A 179 -11.58 2.29 -0.04
N ARG A 180 -11.79 3.61 -0.19
CA ARG A 180 -11.05 4.63 0.53
C ARG A 180 -11.31 4.55 2.03
N GLU A 181 -12.57 4.45 2.45
CA GLU A 181 -12.94 4.39 3.87
C GLU A 181 -12.29 3.19 4.57
N GLU A 182 -12.33 2.01 3.94
CA GLU A 182 -11.67 0.81 4.45
C GLU A 182 -10.16 1.00 4.57
N LEU A 183 -9.49 1.52 3.54
CA LEU A 183 -8.04 1.82 3.58
C LEU A 183 -7.70 2.79 4.72
N PHE A 184 -8.41 3.92 4.84
CA PHE A 184 -8.12 4.91 5.87
C PHE A 184 -8.48 4.41 7.29
N ARG A 185 -9.43 3.48 7.41
CA ARG A 185 -9.71 2.79 8.67
C ARG A 185 -8.52 1.95 9.13
N VAL A 186 -7.81 1.30 8.19
CA VAL A 186 -6.57 0.55 8.50
C VAL A 186 -5.44 1.52 8.83
N ILE A 187 -5.23 2.58 8.03
CA ILE A 187 -4.19 3.60 8.29
C ILE A 187 -4.29 4.16 9.71
N ARG A 188 -5.50 4.44 10.18
CA ARG A 188 -5.72 5.06 11.50
C ARG A 188 -5.59 4.10 12.69
N ARG A 189 -5.64 2.79 12.46
CA ARG A 189 -5.70 1.76 13.52
C ARG A 189 -4.52 0.80 13.52
N MET A 190 -3.47 1.10 12.77
CA MET A 190 -2.28 0.26 12.70
C MET A 190 -1.46 0.40 14.00
N GLU A 191 -0.90 -0.73 14.45
CA GLU A 191 -0.03 -0.89 15.63
C GLU A 191 1.19 -1.79 15.32
#